data_AF-A0A6M1TF17-F1
#
_entry.id   AF-A0A6M1TF17-F1
#
_cell.length_a   1.000
_cell.length_b   1.000
_cell.length_c   1.000
_cell.angle_alpha   90.00
_cell.angle_beta   90.00
_cell.angle_gamma   90.00
#
_symmetry.space_group_name_H-M   'P 1'
#
loop_
_entity.id
_entity.type
_entity.pdbx_description
1 polymer ?
#
loop_
_entity_poly.entity_id
_entity_poly.type
_entity_poly.pdbx_seq_one_letter_code
_entity_poly.pdbx_strand_id
1 'polypeptide(L)'
;MKYSIKQIIGLAIMASVLFVGCGGSGNGDQASDQSSQENENGLSSFEQKNGIGPVTEKLDLGEIDKELAKKGQNMFETKCSACHKMDERYVGPQLRNTTEERTPEYVMNMILNPAEMVKKHPEAKKKLAEFMTPMPNQNLSQEEARSIVEFLRYMNKNQDVDEI
;
A
#
# COMPACT_ATOMS: atom_id res chain seq x y z
N MET A 1 53.53 -26.15 20.63
CA MET A 1 53.89 -25.17 21.67
C MET A 1 52.60 -24.81 22.40
N LYS A 2 52.49 -25.24 23.66
CA LYS A 2 51.27 -25.20 24.50
C LYS A 2 51.31 -23.94 25.35
N TYR A 3 50.20 -23.21 25.47
CA TYR A 3 49.85 -22.48 26.70
C TYR A 3 48.33 -22.50 26.92
N SER A 4 47.91 -23.33 27.86
CA SER A 4 46.65 -23.22 28.62
C SER A 4 46.86 -22.27 29.81
N ILE A 5 45.73 -21.81 30.40
CA ILE A 5 45.42 -21.71 31.87
C ILE A 5 44.65 -20.40 32.14
N LYS A 6 43.31 -20.45 32.25
CA LYS A 6 42.42 -20.61 33.43
C LYS A 6 42.01 -19.29 34.13
N GLN A 7 40.69 -19.05 34.08
CA GLN A 7 39.77 -18.53 35.10
C GLN A 7 40.32 -17.65 36.24
N ILE A 8 39.77 -16.43 36.35
CA ILE A 8 39.59 -15.74 37.63
C ILE A 8 38.13 -15.29 37.73
N ILE A 9 37.46 -15.88 38.71
CA ILE A 9 36.16 -15.53 39.26
C ILE A 9 36.35 -14.26 40.11
N GLY A 10 35.47 -13.28 39.95
CA GLY A 10 35.46 -12.05 40.75
C GLY A 10 34.05 -11.48 40.85
N LEU A 11 33.25 -12.09 41.73
CA LEU A 11 31.94 -11.63 42.17
C LEU A 11 32.09 -10.32 42.96
N ALA A 12 31.43 -9.24 42.54
CA ALA A 12 31.22 -8.07 43.39
C ALA A 12 29.81 -7.50 43.17
N ILE A 13 28.98 -7.74 44.18
CA ILE A 13 27.62 -7.26 44.38
C ILE A 13 27.67 -5.77 44.70
N MET A 14 26.86 -4.94 44.03
CA MET A 14 26.41 -3.68 44.63
C MET A 14 24.95 -3.42 44.29
N ALA A 15 24.15 -3.44 45.34
CA ALA A 15 22.70 -3.30 45.36
C ALA A 15 22.26 -1.84 45.40
N SER A 16 20.97 -1.66 45.12
CA SER A 16 20.06 -0.56 45.51
C SER A 16 20.28 0.82 44.87
N VAL A 17 19.27 1.34 44.17
CA VAL A 17 18.22 2.20 44.76
C VAL A 17 16.94 2.11 43.92
N LEU A 18 15.82 1.86 44.60
CA LEU A 18 14.45 1.98 44.11
C LEU A 18 14.06 3.46 44.11
N PHE A 19 13.56 3.96 42.99
CA PHE A 19 12.69 5.15 42.99
C PHE A 19 11.30 4.74 42.49
N VAL A 20 10.41 4.50 43.46
CA VAL A 20 8.96 4.57 43.28
C VAL A 20 8.60 6.05 43.33
N GLY A 21 8.19 6.61 42.20
CA GLY A 21 7.59 7.93 42.10
C GLY A 21 6.17 7.82 41.56
N CYS A 22 5.19 7.81 42.47
CA CYS A 22 3.77 7.98 42.15
C CYS A 22 3.33 9.29 42.80
N GLY A 23 2.99 10.29 41.96
CA GLY A 23 2.56 11.62 42.37
C GLY A 23 1.31 12.06 41.62
N GLY A 24 0.16 11.83 42.25
CA GLY A 24 -1.04 12.69 42.35
C GLY A 24 -1.54 13.55 41.17
N SER A 25 -2.74 13.16 40.70
CA SER A 25 -3.95 13.98 40.52
C SER A 25 -4.00 15.06 39.42
N GLY A 26 -4.77 14.76 38.36
CA GLY A 26 -5.26 15.71 37.37
C GLY A 26 -6.25 15.05 36.40
N ASN A 27 -7.52 15.36 36.56
CA ASN A 27 -8.65 14.91 35.74
C ASN A 27 -8.54 15.51 34.32
N GLY A 28 -8.54 14.68 33.27
CA GLY A 28 -8.52 15.14 31.89
C GLY A 28 -8.72 13.97 30.92
N ASP A 29 -9.71 14.12 30.07
CA ASP A 29 -10.27 13.12 29.16
C ASP A 29 -9.23 12.26 28.42
N GLN A 30 -9.51 10.95 28.34
CA GLN A 30 -8.87 10.07 27.38
C GLN A 30 -9.31 10.48 25.97
N ALA A 31 -8.60 11.44 25.40
CA ALA A 31 -8.47 11.57 23.95
C ALA A 31 -7.51 10.48 23.48
N SER A 32 -8.02 9.64 22.58
CA SER A 32 -7.29 8.61 21.84
C SER A 32 -6.01 9.18 21.22
N ASP A 33 -4.87 8.85 21.81
CA ASP A 33 -3.55 9.06 21.22
C ASP A 33 -3.35 8.02 20.10
N GLN A 34 -3.89 8.29 18.91
CA GLN A 34 -3.42 7.67 17.68
C GLN A 34 -2.08 8.28 17.32
N SER A 35 -1.04 7.84 18.03
CA SER A 35 0.33 7.99 17.60
C SER A 35 0.49 7.32 16.23
N SER A 36 0.59 8.14 15.19
CA SER A 36 0.99 7.77 13.84
C SER A 36 2.39 7.18 13.90
N GLN A 37 2.47 5.85 13.88
CA GLN A 37 3.70 5.14 13.59
C GLN A 37 4.03 5.36 12.11
N GLU A 38 4.72 6.47 11.83
CA GLU A 38 5.39 6.70 10.54
C GLU A 38 6.51 5.67 10.40
N ASN A 39 6.51 4.95 9.28
CA ASN A 39 7.60 4.02 8.97
C ASN A 39 8.84 4.78 8.43
N GLU A 40 9.92 4.06 8.12
CA GLU A 40 11.18 4.64 7.59
C GLU A 40 10.98 5.53 6.33
N ASN A 41 9.85 5.40 5.63
CA ASN A 41 9.49 6.22 4.46
C ASN A 41 8.59 7.43 4.80
N GLY A 42 8.30 7.70 6.07
CA GLY A 42 7.41 8.79 6.50
C GLY A 42 5.94 8.58 6.09
N LEU A 43 5.54 7.32 5.90
CA LEU A 43 4.16 6.96 5.55
C LEU A 43 3.44 6.40 6.76
N SER A 44 2.17 6.73 6.92
CA SER A 44 1.29 6.06 7.87
C SER A 44 1.15 4.57 7.53
N SER A 45 0.75 3.76 8.50
CA SER A 45 0.42 2.35 8.29
C SER A 45 -0.64 2.14 7.20
N PHE A 46 -1.58 3.07 7.05
CA PHE A 46 -2.58 3.02 5.99
C PHE A 46 -1.94 3.25 4.63
N GLU A 47 -1.20 4.35 4.46
CA GLU A 47 -0.58 4.71 3.17
C GLU A 47 0.44 3.67 2.71
N GLN A 48 1.18 3.07 3.64
CA GLN A 48 2.14 2.01 3.35
C GLN A 48 1.51 0.76 2.74
N LYS A 49 0.22 0.51 3.05
CA LYS A 49 -0.54 -0.64 2.53
C LYS A 49 -1.41 -0.27 1.33
N ASN A 50 -2.00 0.92 1.36
CA ASN A 50 -3.11 1.33 0.50
C ASN A 50 -2.74 2.47 -0.46
N GLY A 51 -1.48 2.90 -0.48
CA GLY A 51 -1.03 4.01 -1.32
C GLY A 51 -1.38 5.38 -0.76
N ILE A 52 -0.86 6.40 -1.43
CA ILE A 52 -0.94 7.82 -1.07
C ILE A 52 -1.88 8.48 -2.06
N GLY A 53 -3.00 9.01 -1.60
CA GLY A 53 -3.97 9.64 -2.48
C GLY A 53 -5.32 9.89 -1.80
N PRO A 54 -6.35 10.21 -2.61
CA PRO A 54 -7.64 10.65 -2.08
C PRO A 54 -8.50 9.51 -1.51
N VAL A 55 -8.09 8.24 -1.65
CA VAL A 55 -8.76 7.09 -1.02
C VAL A 55 -8.07 6.82 0.32
N THR A 56 -8.64 7.35 1.40
CA THR A 56 -8.08 7.32 2.76
C THR A 56 -8.78 6.34 3.70
N GLU A 57 -9.81 5.66 3.22
CA GLU A 57 -10.61 4.71 3.99
C GLU A 57 -10.66 3.36 3.29
N LYS A 58 -10.98 2.32 4.06
CA LYS A 58 -11.14 0.97 3.52
C LYS A 58 -12.42 0.87 2.69
N LEU A 59 -12.29 0.31 1.50
CA LEU A 59 -13.42 0.03 0.64
C LEU A 59 -14.11 -1.26 1.09
N ASP A 60 -15.44 -1.18 1.22
CA ASP A 60 -16.28 -2.36 1.37
C ASP A 60 -16.57 -2.92 -0.03
N LEU A 61 -16.05 -4.12 -0.30
CA LEU A 61 -16.20 -4.80 -1.57
C LEU A 61 -17.05 -6.05 -1.39
N GLY A 62 -18.25 -6.03 -1.95
CA GLY A 62 -19.11 -7.21 -2.07
C GLY A 62 -18.72 -8.13 -3.22
N GLU A 63 -19.71 -8.86 -3.72
CA GLU A 63 -19.59 -9.61 -4.97
C GLU A 63 -19.20 -8.72 -6.15
N ILE A 64 -18.78 -9.33 -7.25
CA ILE A 64 -18.40 -8.58 -8.44
C ILE A 64 -19.65 -7.98 -9.07
N ASP A 65 -19.66 -6.66 -9.19
CA ASP A 65 -20.69 -5.92 -9.91
C ASP A 65 -20.32 -5.87 -11.40
N LYS A 66 -21.06 -6.63 -12.22
CA LYS A 66 -20.81 -6.72 -13.67
C LYS A 66 -21.05 -5.41 -14.41
N GLU A 67 -22.04 -4.62 -14.02
CA GLU A 67 -22.33 -3.34 -14.66
C GLU A 67 -21.21 -2.33 -14.37
N LEU A 68 -20.74 -2.31 -13.13
CA LEU A 68 -19.59 -1.48 -12.75
C LEU A 68 -18.30 -1.97 -13.43
N ALA A 69 -18.11 -3.29 -13.57
CA ALA A 69 -17.01 -3.85 -14.34
C ALA A 69 -17.10 -3.46 -15.84
N LYS A 70 -18.30 -3.42 -16.43
CA LYS A 70 -18.50 -2.96 -17.82
C LYS A 70 -18.12 -1.50 -17.99
N LYS A 71 -18.54 -0.63 -17.05
CA LYS A 71 -18.08 0.75 -17.02
C LYS A 71 -16.55 0.80 -16.93
N GLY A 72 -15.96 -0.01 -16.06
CA GLY A 72 -14.51 -0.11 -15.89
C GLY A 72 -13.77 -0.55 -17.13
N GLN A 73 -14.32 -1.49 -17.90
CA GLN A 73 -13.79 -1.95 -19.18
C GLN A 73 -13.67 -0.77 -20.16
N ASN A 74 -14.75 -0.02 -20.36
CA ASN A 74 -14.76 1.14 -21.26
C ASN A 74 -13.73 2.20 -20.83
N MET A 75 -13.60 2.43 -19.51
CA MET A 75 -12.60 3.34 -18.97
C MET A 75 -11.19 2.82 -19.20
N PHE A 76 -10.93 1.52 -18.97
CA PHE A 76 -9.64 0.89 -19.20
C PHE A 76 -9.23 0.97 -20.67
N GLU A 77 -10.14 0.66 -21.60
CA GLU A 77 -9.89 0.75 -23.04
C GLU A 77 -9.49 2.17 -23.45
N THR A 78 -10.18 3.17 -22.93
CA THR A 78 -9.95 4.57 -23.30
C THR A 78 -8.73 5.20 -22.62
N LYS A 79 -8.41 4.82 -21.38
CA LYS A 79 -7.46 5.53 -20.51
C LYS A 79 -6.22 4.74 -20.14
N CYS A 80 -6.22 3.43 -20.32
CA CYS A 80 -5.18 2.55 -19.77
C CYS A 80 -4.56 1.61 -20.83
N SER A 81 -5.36 1.14 -21.78
CA SER A 81 -4.97 0.10 -22.76
C SER A 81 -3.81 0.50 -23.69
N ALA A 82 -3.57 1.80 -23.84
CA ALA A 82 -2.45 2.35 -24.59
C ALA A 82 -1.09 2.01 -23.93
N CYS A 83 -1.07 1.76 -22.62
CA CYS A 83 0.16 1.48 -21.87
C CYS A 83 0.14 0.10 -21.20
N HIS A 84 -1.03 -0.43 -20.86
CA HIS A 84 -1.18 -1.66 -20.09
C HIS A 84 -1.86 -2.76 -20.88
N LYS A 85 -1.40 -3.98 -20.68
CA LYS A 85 -2.04 -5.22 -21.11
C LYS A 85 -2.42 -6.05 -19.89
N MET A 86 -3.31 -7.02 -20.06
CA MET A 86 -3.69 -7.89 -18.96
C MET A 86 -2.55 -8.85 -18.61
N ASP A 87 -2.03 -9.57 -19.59
CA ASP A 87 -1.19 -10.74 -19.32
C ASP A 87 0.27 -10.59 -19.76
N GLU A 88 0.65 -9.44 -20.31
CA GLU A 88 2.01 -9.19 -20.77
C GLU A 88 2.53 -7.81 -20.39
N ARG A 89 3.86 -7.72 -20.28
CA ARG A 89 4.57 -6.46 -20.14
C ARG A 89 4.44 -5.65 -21.44
N TYR A 90 4.15 -4.35 -21.30
CA TYR A 90 4.17 -3.42 -22.43
C TYR A 90 4.92 -2.14 -22.06
N VAL A 91 4.29 -0.96 -22.18
CA VAL A 91 4.84 0.30 -21.65
C VAL A 91 4.78 0.31 -20.12
N GLY A 92 3.67 -0.15 -19.55
CA GLY A 92 3.46 -0.40 -18.14
C GLY A 92 3.43 -1.90 -17.81
N PRO A 93 3.34 -2.25 -16.51
CA PRO A 93 3.17 -3.64 -16.08
C PRO A 93 1.89 -4.27 -16.61
N GLN A 94 1.93 -5.59 -16.72
CA GLN A 94 0.71 -6.38 -16.90
C GLN A 94 -0.21 -6.19 -15.68
N LEU A 95 -1.53 -6.21 -15.91
CA LEU A 95 -2.51 -5.89 -14.86
C LEU A 95 -3.31 -7.08 -14.32
N ARG A 96 -3.22 -8.26 -14.94
CA ARG A 96 -3.79 -9.49 -14.38
C ARG A 96 -3.26 -9.70 -12.97
N ASN A 97 -4.15 -10.09 -12.06
CA ASN A 97 -3.88 -10.34 -10.64
C ASN A 97 -3.50 -9.09 -9.83
N THR A 98 -3.53 -7.88 -10.40
CA THR A 98 -3.17 -6.66 -9.65
C THR A 98 -4.00 -6.49 -8.38
N THR A 99 -5.30 -6.77 -8.44
CA THR A 99 -6.21 -6.67 -7.27
C THR A 99 -6.14 -7.88 -6.32
N GLU A 100 -5.29 -8.87 -6.61
CA GLU A 100 -4.91 -9.93 -5.66
C GLU A 100 -3.59 -9.57 -4.95
N GLU A 101 -2.66 -8.93 -5.67
CA GLU A 101 -1.36 -8.51 -5.14
C GLU A 101 -1.41 -7.21 -4.34
N ARG A 102 -2.36 -6.32 -4.67
CA ARG A 102 -2.53 -5.00 -4.10
C ARG A 102 -3.97 -4.77 -3.69
N THR A 103 -4.15 -3.94 -2.67
CA THR A 103 -5.49 -3.58 -2.21
C THR A 103 -6.21 -2.72 -3.26
N PRO A 104 -7.55 -2.75 -3.33
CA PRO A 104 -8.30 -1.89 -4.23
C PRO A 104 -8.00 -0.40 -4.01
N GLU A 105 -7.77 0.01 -2.76
CA GLU A 105 -7.39 1.40 -2.42
C GLU A 105 -6.02 1.76 -3.02
N TYR A 106 -5.05 0.84 -2.97
CA TYR A 106 -3.74 1.04 -3.58
C TYR A 106 -3.85 1.27 -5.09
N VAL A 107 -4.67 0.45 -5.76
CA VAL A 107 -4.86 0.57 -7.21
C VAL A 107 -5.54 1.90 -7.54
N MET A 108 -6.58 2.29 -6.79
CA MET A 108 -7.22 3.59 -6.98
C MET A 108 -6.26 4.76 -6.72
N ASN A 109 -5.49 4.73 -5.63
CA ASN A 109 -4.53 5.79 -5.31
C ASN A 109 -3.40 5.86 -6.36
N MET A 110 -2.97 4.74 -6.93
CA MET A 110 -2.03 4.73 -8.05
C MET A 110 -2.63 5.38 -9.31
N ILE A 111 -3.90 5.13 -9.63
CA ILE A 111 -4.60 5.75 -10.76
C ILE A 111 -4.80 7.25 -10.57
N LEU A 112 -5.18 7.66 -9.35
CA LEU A 112 -5.61 9.02 -9.03
C LEU A 112 -4.44 9.95 -8.66
N ASN A 113 -3.33 9.39 -8.16
CA ASN A 113 -2.17 10.15 -7.70
C ASN A 113 -0.81 9.51 -8.11
N PRO A 114 -0.60 9.15 -9.39
CA PRO A 114 0.56 8.37 -9.80
C PRO A 114 1.89 9.11 -9.55
N ALA A 115 1.92 10.43 -9.71
CA ALA A 115 3.14 11.23 -9.58
C ALA A 115 3.70 11.23 -8.15
N GLU A 116 2.84 11.37 -7.14
CA GLU A 116 3.27 11.29 -5.75
C GLU A 116 3.57 9.85 -5.34
N MET A 117 2.76 8.89 -5.80
CA MET A 117 2.98 7.47 -5.56
C MET A 117 4.39 7.05 -5.99
N VAL A 118 4.81 7.32 -7.22
CA VAL A 118 6.16 6.95 -7.69
C VAL A 118 7.27 7.77 -7.02
N LYS A 119 6.96 8.93 -6.44
CA LYS A 119 7.93 9.76 -5.70
C LYS A 119 8.11 9.31 -4.25
N LYS A 120 7.08 8.74 -3.62
CA LYS A 120 7.08 8.46 -2.17
C LYS A 120 6.87 6.98 -1.85
N HIS A 121 5.89 6.31 -2.44
CA HIS A 121 5.54 4.94 -2.10
C HIS A 121 6.61 3.94 -2.59
N PRO A 122 7.15 3.06 -1.72
CA PRO A 122 8.28 2.20 -2.04
C PRO A 122 7.98 1.24 -3.21
N GLU A 123 6.78 0.65 -3.25
CA GLU A 123 6.42 -0.28 -4.33
C GLU A 123 6.22 0.44 -5.68
N ALA A 124 5.69 1.67 -5.68
CA ALA A 124 5.53 2.44 -6.91
C ALA A 124 6.88 2.94 -7.44
N LYS A 125 7.81 3.32 -6.55
CA LYS A 125 9.22 3.60 -6.91
C LYS A 125 9.88 2.42 -7.62
N LYS A 126 9.73 1.21 -7.07
CA LYS A 126 10.28 -0.02 -7.67
C LYS A 126 9.71 -0.23 -9.07
N LYS A 127 8.40 -0.07 -9.25
CA LYS A 127 7.77 -0.16 -10.57
C LYS A 127 8.25 0.93 -11.53
N LEU A 128 8.42 2.17 -11.08
CA LEU A 128 9.01 3.20 -11.92
C LEU A 128 10.44 2.86 -12.34
N ALA A 129 11.27 2.32 -11.44
CA ALA A 129 12.63 1.88 -11.79
C ALA A 129 12.64 0.72 -12.79
N GLU A 130 11.66 -0.18 -12.72
CA GLU A 130 11.53 -1.35 -13.61
C GLU A 130 11.01 -0.98 -15.02
N PHE A 131 10.11 0.01 -15.11
CA PHE A 131 9.45 0.40 -16.37
C PHE A 131 10.01 1.69 -16.98
N MET A 132 10.79 2.46 -16.21
CA MET A 132 11.44 3.73 -16.59
C MET A 132 10.50 4.78 -17.20
N THR A 133 9.18 4.58 -17.09
CA THR A 133 8.15 5.43 -17.68
C THR A 133 7.17 5.83 -16.58
N PRO A 134 7.05 7.12 -16.23
CA PRO A 134 6.08 7.56 -15.23
C PRO A 134 4.66 7.41 -15.78
N MET A 135 3.76 6.85 -14.97
CA MET A 135 2.33 6.83 -15.28
C MET A 135 1.77 8.26 -15.19
N PRO A 136 1.19 8.82 -16.27
CA PRO A 136 0.59 10.14 -16.20
C PRO A 136 -0.76 10.09 -15.49
N ASN A 137 -1.12 11.18 -14.80
CA ASN A 137 -2.46 11.32 -14.22
C ASN A 137 -3.50 11.39 -15.37
N GLN A 138 -4.46 10.47 -15.35
CA GLN A 138 -5.52 10.38 -16.36
C GLN A 138 -6.69 11.34 -16.09
N ASN A 139 -6.62 12.14 -15.02
CA ASN A 139 -7.64 13.07 -14.54
C ASN A 139 -9.00 12.38 -14.33
N LEU A 140 -8.96 11.18 -13.73
CA LEU A 140 -10.14 10.39 -13.41
C LEU A 140 -10.71 10.81 -12.04
N SER A 141 -12.03 10.72 -11.92
CA SER A 141 -12.74 10.78 -10.65
C SER A 141 -12.54 9.49 -9.84
N GLN A 142 -12.83 9.54 -8.54
CA GLN A 142 -12.79 8.33 -7.70
C GLN A 142 -13.76 7.24 -8.19
N GLU A 143 -14.93 7.61 -8.70
CA GLU A 143 -15.91 6.67 -9.24
C GLU A 143 -15.41 5.96 -10.50
N GLU A 144 -14.73 6.69 -11.40
CA GLU A 144 -14.11 6.11 -12.59
C GLU A 144 -12.97 5.17 -12.22
N ALA A 145 -12.09 5.57 -11.30
CA ALA A 145 -11.04 4.69 -10.79
C ALA A 145 -11.62 3.44 -10.10
N ARG A 146 -12.71 3.59 -9.35
CA ARG A 146 -13.43 2.47 -8.71
C ARG A 146 -13.98 1.50 -9.76
N SER A 147 -14.51 2.00 -10.88
CA SER A 147 -14.99 1.15 -11.97
C SER A 147 -13.85 0.35 -12.61
N ILE A 148 -12.68 0.97 -12.84
CA ILE A 148 -11.49 0.27 -13.36
C ILE A 148 -11.04 -0.83 -12.40
N VAL A 149 -11.05 -0.58 -11.09
CA VAL A 149 -10.75 -1.63 -10.10
C VAL A 149 -11.75 -2.78 -10.16
N GLU A 150 -13.05 -2.51 -10.36
CA GLU A 150 -14.04 -3.58 -10.53
C GLU A 150 -13.78 -4.43 -11.77
N PHE A 151 -13.41 -3.77 -12.87
CA PHE A 151 -13.00 -4.46 -14.09
C PHE A 151 -11.77 -5.36 -13.85
N LEU A 152 -10.73 -4.86 -13.17
CA LEU A 152 -9.57 -5.69 -12.83
C LEU A 152 -9.94 -6.87 -11.92
N ARG A 153 -10.85 -6.67 -10.95
CA ARG A 153 -11.40 -7.77 -10.13
C ARG A 153 -12.13 -8.81 -10.97
N TYR A 154 -12.93 -8.38 -11.95
CA TYR A 154 -13.60 -9.27 -12.89
C TYR A 154 -12.59 -10.07 -13.71
N MET A 155 -11.58 -9.41 -14.27
CA MET A 155 -10.56 -10.06 -15.08
C MET A 155 -9.74 -11.07 -14.26
N ASN A 156 -9.50 -10.89 -12.96
CA ASN A 156 -8.80 -11.94 -12.21
C ASN A 156 -9.59 -13.26 -12.14
N LYS A 157 -10.93 -13.20 -12.20
CA LYS A 157 -11.79 -14.39 -12.16
C LYS A 157 -12.16 -14.95 -13.53
N ASN A 158 -12.04 -14.14 -14.59
CA ASN A 158 -12.50 -14.48 -15.94
C ASN A 158 -11.38 -14.21 -16.95
N GLN A 159 -11.05 -15.20 -17.78
CA GLN A 159 -9.94 -15.09 -18.72
C GLN A 159 -10.28 -14.23 -19.94
N ASP A 160 -11.57 -14.21 -20.34
CA ASP A 160 -12.05 -13.52 -21.53
C ASP A 160 -12.69 -12.16 -21.23
N VAL A 161 -12.24 -11.13 -21.96
CA VAL A 161 -12.68 -9.72 -21.83
C VAL A 161 -14.06 -9.50 -22.48
N ASP A 162 -14.46 -10.38 -23.39
CA ASP A 162 -15.67 -10.24 -24.21
C ASP A 162 -16.97 -10.66 -23.49
N GLU A 163 -16.88 -11.21 -22.27
CA GLU A 163 -18.01 -11.76 -21.51
C GLU A 163 -18.51 -10.86 -20.35
N ILE A 164 -18.12 -9.57 -20.33
CA ILE A 164 -18.71 -8.59 -19.40
C ILE A 164 -20.04 -8.07 -19.95
#